data_AF-A0A6A6LHN8-F1
#
_entry.id   AF-A0A6A6LHN8-F1
#
_cell.length_a   1.000
_cell.length_b   1.000
_cell.length_c   1.000
_cell.angle_alpha   90.00
_cell.angle_beta   90.00
_cell.angle_gamma   90.00
#
_symmetry.space_group_name_H-M   'P 1'
#
loop_
_entity.id
_entity.type
_entity.pdbx_description
1 polymer ?
#
loop_
_entity_poly.entity_id
_entity_poly.type
_entity_poly.pdbx_seq_one_letter_code
_entity_poly.pdbx_strand_id
1 'polypeptide(L)'
;MQAENLCNVVPPTSRSTNYIALRYCSFPSEITALGVKDYISSRYMVVFQYGSAVLFNIEDHEVESYLEIVRRHASGLLPEMRKDDYAIKEKPFLVEDMQGGPDYIVLKTLDTDSIRIIGSVLGQSIALDYFVSQ
;
A
#
# COMPACT_ATOMS: atom_id res chain seq x y z
N MET A 1 0.41 -7.72 -14.78
CA MET A 1 -0.02 -6.81 -13.70
C MET A 1 -0.51 -5.45 -14.21
N GLN A 2 0.32 -4.59 -14.82
CA GLN A 2 -0.10 -3.24 -15.23
C GLN A 2 -1.24 -3.24 -16.27
N ALA A 3 -1.16 -4.09 -17.30
CA ALA A 3 -2.16 -4.14 -18.38
C ALA A 3 -3.57 -4.59 -17.92
N GLU A 4 -3.65 -5.43 -16.88
CA GLU A 4 -4.93 -5.93 -16.34
C GLU A 4 -5.52 -5.01 -15.26
N ASN A 5 -4.71 -4.13 -14.66
CA ASN A 5 -5.13 -3.20 -13.61
C ASN A 5 -5.05 -1.73 -14.06
N LEU A 6 -5.09 -1.46 -15.37
CA LEU A 6 -4.86 -0.12 -15.94
C LEU A 6 -5.73 0.97 -15.30
N CYS A 7 -6.97 0.66 -14.94
CA CYS A 7 -7.88 1.61 -14.28
C CYS A 7 -7.47 1.99 -12.85
N ASN A 8 -6.67 1.14 -12.19
CA ASN A 8 -6.22 1.31 -10.81
C ASN A 8 -4.77 1.81 -10.73
N VAL A 9 -4.04 1.88 -11.84
CA VAL A 9 -2.63 2.33 -11.84
C VAL A 9 -2.55 3.81 -11.50
N VAL A 10 -1.82 4.12 -10.43
CA VAL A 10 -1.44 5.49 -10.09
C VAL A 10 -0.28 5.90 -11.01
N PRO A 11 -0.41 7.00 -11.77
CA PRO A 11 0.62 7.40 -12.72
C PRO A 11 1.94 7.72 -12.00
N PRO A 12 3.09 7.24 -12.51
CA PRO A 12 4.38 7.55 -11.92
C PRO A 12 4.70 9.04 -12.10
N THR A 13 5.32 9.65 -11.09
CA THR A 13 5.86 11.03 -11.12
C THR A 13 7.29 11.09 -11.68
N SER A 14 7.90 9.94 -11.99
CA SER A 14 9.26 9.85 -12.55
C SER A 14 9.33 8.81 -13.68
N ARG A 15 10.28 8.99 -14.60
CA ARG A 15 10.46 8.14 -15.79
C ARG A 15 10.99 6.74 -15.48
N SER A 16 11.67 6.55 -14.35
CA SER A 16 12.18 5.25 -13.91
C SER A 16 11.63 4.94 -12.52
N THR A 17 10.62 4.06 -12.46
CA THR A 17 10.09 3.57 -11.19
C THR A 17 10.26 2.05 -11.11
N ASN A 18 10.88 1.60 -10.03
CA ASN A 18 11.08 0.17 -9.75
C ASN A 18 9.85 -0.44 -9.06
N TYR A 19 8.71 0.26 -9.13
CA TYR A 19 7.46 -0.11 -8.48
C TYR A 19 6.25 0.29 -9.31
N ILE A 20 5.12 -0.31 -8.96
CA ILE A 20 3.80 -0.01 -9.49
C ILE A 20 2.90 0.31 -8.29
N ALA A 21 2.29 1.48 -8.26
CA ALA A 21 1.29 1.85 -7.28
C ALA A 21 -0.11 1.63 -7.86
N LEU A 22 -0.96 0.93 -7.13
CA LEU A 22 -2.34 0.64 -7.46
C LEU A 22 -3.25 1.29 -6.42
N ARG A 23 -4.30 1.97 -6.88
CA ARG A 23 -5.35 2.57 -6.06
C ARG A 23 -6.66 1.86 -6.35
N TYR A 24 -7.29 1.35 -5.30
CA TYR A 24 -8.62 0.76 -5.35
C TYR A 24 -9.57 1.68 -4.57
N CYS A 25 -10.64 2.12 -5.21
CA CYS A 25 -11.70 2.86 -4.53
C CYS A 25 -12.71 1.86 -3.98
N SER A 26 -12.85 1.80 -2.66
CA SER A 26 -13.95 1.07 -2.05
C SER A 26 -15.19 1.96 -2.08
N PHE A 27 -16.16 1.60 -2.91
CA PHE A 27 -17.51 2.11 -2.75
C PHE A 27 -18.15 1.31 -1.61
N PRO A 28 -18.73 1.96 -0.58
CA PRO A 28 -19.47 1.21 0.42
C PRO A 28 -20.59 0.45 -0.29
N SER A 29 -20.55 -0.88 -0.26
CA SER A 29 -21.49 -1.73 -0.99
C SER A 29 -22.90 -1.68 -0.39
N GLU A 30 -23.11 -1.01 0.73
CA GLU A 30 -24.42 -0.74 1.33
C GLU A 30 -24.35 0.61 2.04
N ILE A 31 -25.04 1.62 1.50
CA ILE A 31 -25.90 2.61 2.19
C ILE A 31 -26.25 3.67 1.13
N THR A 32 -27.28 3.33 0.36
CA THR A 32 -28.22 4.36 -0.06
C THR A 32 -28.93 4.81 1.22
N ALA A 33 -28.97 6.12 1.49
CA ALA A 33 -29.77 6.77 2.56
C ALA A 33 -29.13 6.97 3.95
N LEU A 34 -28.04 7.75 4.05
CA LEU A 34 -27.95 8.80 5.07
C LEU A 34 -26.87 9.79 4.64
N GLY A 35 -27.16 11.10 4.63
CA GLY A 35 -26.27 12.16 4.14
C GLY A 35 -25.03 12.41 5.01
N VAL A 36 -24.27 11.36 5.31
CA VAL A 36 -22.93 11.42 5.87
C VAL A 36 -21.97 11.47 4.69
N LYS A 37 -21.06 12.44 4.70
CA LYS A 37 -20.01 12.60 3.71
C LYS A 37 -19.10 11.37 3.76
N ASP A 38 -19.46 10.34 3.01
CA ASP A 38 -18.68 9.09 2.91
C ASP A 38 -17.28 9.45 2.45
N TYR A 39 -16.32 9.27 3.36
CA TYR A 39 -14.92 9.31 2.99
C TYR A 39 -14.70 8.13 2.06
N ILE A 40 -14.47 8.41 0.77
CA ILE A 40 -14.06 7.39 -0.19
C ILE A 40 -12.74 6.82 0.33
N SER A 41 -12.82 5.71 1.04
CA SER A 41 -11.69 5.03 1.64
C SER A 41 -10.91 4.41 0.48
N SER A 42 -9.84 5.08 0.08
CA SER A 42 -8.97 4.61 -1.00
C SER A 42 -7.99 3.61 -0.40
N ARG A 43 -7.95 2.41 -0.97
CA ARG A 43 -6.99 1.37 -0.64
C ARG A 43 -5.84 1.44 -1.60
N TYR A 44 -4.62 1.25 -1.13
CA TYR A 44 -3.45 1.32 -2.00
C TYR A 44 -2.59 0.07 -1.85
N MET A 45 -1.98 -0.33 -2.97
CA MET A 45 -0.97 -1.37 -2.98
C MET A 45 0.21 -0.89 -3.82
N VAL A 46 1.41 -0.93 -3.26
CA VAL A 46 2.64 -0.60 -3.97
C VAL A 46 3.47 -1.87 -4.11
N VAL A 47 3.69 -2.31 -5.35
CA VAL A 47 4.43 -3.55 -5.66
C VAL A 47 5.76 -3.20 -6.28
N PHE A 48 6.83 -3.77 -5.75
CA PHE A 48 8.20 -3.52 -6.18
C PHE A 48 8.74 -4.67 -7.03
N GLN A 49 9.61 -4.33 -8.00
CA GLN A 49 10.21 -5.32 -8.91
C GLN A 49 11.08 -6.37 -8.21
N TYR A 50 11.58 -6.07 -7.02
CA TYR A 50 12.36 -6.99 -6.20
C TYR A 50 11.50 -7.93 -5.34
N GLY A 51 10.16 -7.93 -5.52
CA GLY A 51 9.26 -8.91 -4.90
C GLY A 51 8.58 -8.48 -3.60
N SER A 52 8.84 -7.25 -3.12
CA SER A 52 8.13 -6.68 -1.96
C SER A 52 6.80 -6.03 -2.38
N ALA A 53 5.82 -6.03 -1.48
CA ALA A 53 4.58 -5.29 -1.62
C ALA A 53 4.23 -4.56 -0.31
N VAL A 54 3.73 -3.33 -0.42
CA VAL A 54 3.24 -2.53 0.72
C VAL A 54 1.77 -2.24 0.51
N LEU A 55 0.95 -2.60 1.49
CA LEU A 55 -0.51 -2.48 1.48
C LEU A 55 -0.92 -1.35 2.42
N PHE A 56 -1.83 -0.49 1.99
CA PHE A 56 -2.33 0.64 2.76
C PHE A 56 -3.84 0.58 2.84
N ASN A 57 -4.37 0.73 4.05
CA ASN A 57 -5.81 0.82 4.30
C ASN A 57 -6.57 -0.43 3.80
N ILE A 58 -5.97 -1.60 4.00
CA ILE A 58 -6.52 -2.92 3.65
C ILE A 58 -6.69 -3.69 4.95
N GLU A 59 -7.85 -4.30 5.16
CA GLU A 59 -8.10 -5.09 6.36
C GLU A 59 -7.36 -6.43 6.28
N ASP A 60 -6.95 -6.98 7.44
CA ASP A 60 -6.17 -8.23 7.50
C ASP A 60 -6.80 -9.40 6.73
N HIS A 61 -8.14 -9.47 6.72
CA HIS A 61 -8.87 -10.52 6.01
C HIS A 61 -8.86 -10.34 4.48
N GLU A 62 -8.63 -9.14 3.97
CA GLU A 62 -8.56 -8.81 2.54
C GLU A 62 -7.14 -8.93 1.98
N VAL A 63 -6.11 -8.87 2.83
CA VAL A 63 -4.68 -8.89 2.45
C VAL A 63 -4.37 -10.01 1.47
N GLU A 64 -4.83 -11.23 1.75
CA GLU A 64 -4.53 -12.40 0.91
C GLU A 64 -5.08 -12.26 -0.51
N SER A 65 -6.28 -11.69 -0.67
CA SER A 65 -6.88 -11.44 -1.99
C SER A 65 -6.05 -10.45 -2.82
N TYR A 66 -5.45 -9.43 -2.19
CA TYR A 66 -4.57 -8.49 -2.87
C TYR A 66 -3.23 -9.14 -3.24
N LEU A 67 -2.67 -9.97 -2.35
CA LEU A 67 -1.43 -10.70 -2.63
C LEU A 67 -1.59 -11.73 -3.76
N GLU A 68 -2.76 -12.35 -3.91
CA GLU A 68 -3.04 -13.23 -5.05
C GLU A 68 -2.92 -12.53 -6.42
N ILE A 69 -3.26 -11.24 -6.49
CA ILE A 69 -3.07 -10.44 -7.72
C ILE A 69 -1.57 -10.36 -8.05
N VAL A 70 -0.73 -10.14 -7.04
CA VAL A 70 0.73 -10.08 -7.20
C VAL A 70 1.27 -11.45 -7.61
N ARG A 71 0.89 -12.52 -6.89
CA ARG A 71 1.38 -13.88 -7.15
C ARG A 71 1.04 -14.39 -8.55
N ARG A 72 -0.14 -14.07 -9.07
CA ARG A 72 -0.53 -14.41 -10.46
C ARG A 72 0.38 -13.80 -11.52
N HIS A 73 1.08 -12.72 -11.20
CA HIS A 73 1.95 -12.01 -12.14
C HIS A 73 3.44 -12.10 -11.79
N ALA A 74 3.79 -12.74 -10.68
CA ALA A 74 5.17 -12.91 -10.28
C ALA A 74 5.83 -14.05 -11.08
N SER A 75 7.03 -13.81 -11.61
CA SER A 75 7.80 -14.83 -12.33
C SER A 75 8.50 -15.85 -11.42
N GLY A 76 8.35 -15.69 -10.10
CA GLY A 76 8.90 -16.57 -9.07
C GLY A 76 8.15 -16.39 -7.75
N LEU A 77 8.09 -17.45 -6.96
CA LEU A 77 7.54 -17.41 -5.60
C LEU A 77 8.71 -17.46 -4.61
N LEU A 78 8.71 -16.55 -3.64
CA LEU A 78 9.62 -16.66 -2.52
C LEU A 78 9.25 -17.92 -1.72
N PRO A 79 10.24 -18.76 -1.33
CA PRO A 79 9.98 -19.97 -0.54
C PRO A 79 9.39 -19.65 0.84
N GLU A 80 9.62 -18.43 1.34
CA GLU A 80 9.09 -17.93 2.60
C GLU A 80 8.64 -16.48 2.43
N MET A 81 7.43 -16.16 2.92
CA MET A 81 6.90 -14.80 2.93
C MET A 81 7.33 -14.11 4.23
N ARG A 82 8.07 -13.00 4.12
CA ARG A 82 8.33 -12.11 5.26
C ARG A 82 7.30 -11.00 5.32
N LYS A 83 6.77 -10.74 6.52
CA LYS A 83 5.85 -9.64 6.82
C LYS A 83 6.52 -8.71 7.82
N ASP A 84 6.40 -7.42 7.58
CA ASP A 84 6.70 -6.37 8.55
C ASP A 84 5.37 -5.85 9.14
N ASP A 85 5.32 -5.66 10.45
CA ASP A 85 4.13 -5.22 11.18
C ASP A 85 4.10 -3.69 11.41
N TYR A 86 4.90 -2.93 10.64
CA TYR A 86 4.92 -1.48 10.69
C TYR A 86 3.56 -0.87 10.29
N ALA A 87 2.93 -0.14 11.22
CA ALA A 87 1.58 0.39 11.04
C ALA A 87 1.56 1.83 10.50
N ILE A 88 0.67 2.11 9.56
CA ILE A 88 0.44 3.46 9.04
C ILE A 88 -0.99 3.87 9.38
N LYS A 89 -1.15 4.99 10.08
CA LYS A 89 -2.45 5.46 10.58
C LYS A 89 -2.73 6.87 10.07
N GLU A 90 -3.94 7.13 9.60
CA GLU A 90 -4.39 8.48 9.30
C GLU A 90 -5.14 9.07 10.50
N LYS A 91 -4.80 10.30 10.89
CA LYS A 91 -5.45 11.04 11.97
C LYS A 91 -5.61 12.52 11.56
N PRO A 92 -6.77 12.91 10.98
CA PRO A 92 -7.00 14.27 10.47
C PRO A 92 -6.81 15.40 11.49
N PHE A 93 -7.03 15.08 12.77
CA PHE A 93 -6.91 16.01 13.89
C PHE A 93 -5.53 15.98 14.57
N LEU A 94 -4.51 15.44 13.90
CA LEU A 94 -3.13 15.52 14.37
C LEU A 94 -2.67 16.99 14.37
N VAL A 95 -2.03 17.42 15.46
CA VAL A 95 -1.54 18.80 15.61
C VAL A 95 -0.43 19.08 14.60
N GLU A 96 0.50 18.14 14.48
CA GLU A 96 1.58 18.14 13.49
C GLU A 96 1.17 17.37 12.22
N ASP A 97 1.94 17.51 11.14
CA ASP A 97 1.64 16.80 9.88
C ASP A 97 1.90 15.29 9.97
N MET A 98 2.84 14.88 10.83
CA MET A 98 3.15 13.48 11.07
C MET A 98 3.68 13.25 12.49
N GLN A 99 3.49 12.03 13.00
CA GLN A 99 4.05 11.57 14.27
C GLN A 99 4.60 10.15 14.08
N GLY A 100 5.91 9.98 14.25
CA GLY A 100 6.58 8.68 14.16
C GLY A 100 6.70 7.98 15.52
N GLY A 101 6.55 6.66 15.50
CA GLY A 101 6.89 5.73 16.56
C GLY A 101 7.82 4.62 16.04
N PRO A 102 8.27 3.71 16.92
CA PRO A 102 9.17 2.61 16.56
C PRO A 102 8.57 1.67 15.51
N ASP A 103 7.27 1.42 15.61
CA ASP A 103 6.49 0.42 14.86
C ASP A 103 5.31 1.06 14.11
N TYR A 104 5.21 2.40 14.08
CA TYR A 104 4.15 3.07 13.36
C TYR A 104 4.49 4.50 12.92
N ILE A 105 3.74 5.01 11.96
CA ILE A 105 3.64 6.43 11.66
C ILE A 105 2.17 6.85 11.61
N VAL A 106 1.87 7.99 12.23
CA VAL A 106 0.57 8.65 12.12
C VAL A 106 0.72 9.85 11.20
N LEU A 107 -0.13 9.96 10.19
CA LEU A 107 -0.16 11.09 9.27
C LEU A 107 -1.45 11.87 9.44
N LYS A 108 -1.38 13.19 9.27
CA LYS A 108 -2.56 14.04 9.23
C LYS A 108 -3.43 13.76 8.00
N THR A 109 -2.80 13.45 6.87
CA THR A 109 -3.49 13.09 5.62
C THR A 109 -2.68 12.03 4.91
N LEU A 110 -3.34 10.97 4.42
CA LEU A 110 -2.70 9.91 3.64
C LEU A 110 -3.01 10.11 2.15
N ASP A 111 -2.17 10.90 1.48
CA ASP A 111 -2.28 11.15 0.04
C ASP A 111 -1.37 10.24 -0.81
N THR A 112 -1.48 10.34 -2.13
CA THR A 112 -0.71 9.52 -3.07
C THR A 112 0.80 9.73 -2.93
N ASP A 113 1.26 10.93 -2.58
CA ASP A 113 2.70 11.17 -2.41
C ASP A 113 3.21 10.50 -1.14
N SER A 114 2.42 10.54 -0.06
CA SER A 114 2.68 9.83 1.19
C SER A 114 2.77 8.32 0.96
N ILE A 115 1.81 7.74 0.21
CA ILE A 115 1.83 6.32 -0.18
C ILE A 115 3.13 5.96 -0.88
N ARG A 116 3.60 6.81 -1.79
CA ARG A 116 4.79 6.54 -2.60
C ARG A 116 6.08 6.70 -1.81
N ILE A 117 6.19 7.73 -0.98
CA ILE A 117 7.37 7.98 -0.14
C ILE A 117 7.49 6.87 0.90
N ILE A 118 6.44 6.64 1.69
CA ILE A 118 6.46 5.66 2.78
C ILE A 118 6.57 4.25 2.20
N GLY A 119 5.80 3.95 1.16
CA GLY A 119 5.85 2.65 0.48
C GLY A 119 7.24 2.34 -0.06
N SER A 120 7.95 3.34 -0.61
CA SER A 120 9.33 3.15 -1.10
C SER A 120 10.29 2.80 0.04
N VAL A 121 10.21 3.48 1.18
CA VAL A 121 11.08 3.22 2.32
C VAL A 121 10.81 1.83 2.91
N LEU A 122 9.55 1.50 3.21
CA LEU A 122 9.18 0.21 3.80
C LEU A 122 9.48 -0.95 2.85
N GLY A 123 9.09 -0.79 1.58
CA GLY A 123 9.32 -1.80 0.55
C GLY A 123 10.79 -2.12 0.39
N GLN A 124 11.67 -1.11 0.39
CA GLN A 124 13.12 -1.33 0.30
C GLN A 124 13.69 -1.96 1.57
N SER A 125 13.23 -1.52 2.75
CA SER A 125 13.68 -2.04 4.05
C SER A 125 13.47 -3.55 4.17
N ILE A 126 12.25 -4.04 3.89
CA ILE A 126 11.93 -5.47 4.00
C ILE A 126 12.66 -6.30 2.94
N ALA A 127 12.90 -5.75 1.75
CA ALA A 127 13.66 -6.44 0.72
C ALA A 127 15.14 -6.57 1.10
N LEU A 128 15.73 -5.51 1.63
CA LEU A 128 17.11 -5.54 2.14
C LEU A 128 17.25 -6.53 3.29
N ASP A 129 16.30 -6.54 4.23
CA ASP A 129 16.26 -7.54 5.30
C ASP A 129 16.26 -8.97 4.71
N TYR A 130 15.41 -9.23 3.70
CA TYR A 130 15.36 -10.52 3.02
C TYR A 130 16.72 -10.96 2.47
N PHE A 131 17.39 -10.09 1.71
CA PHE A 131 18.66 -10.41 1.05
C PHE A 131 19.85 -10.47 2.01
N VAL A 132 19.81 -9.77 3.15
CA VAL A 132 20.90 -9.80 4.15
C VAL A 132 20.82 -11.03 5.06
N SER A 133 19.62 -11.58 5.31
CA SER A 133 19.47 -12.77 6.16
C SER A 133 19.54 -14.11 5.39
N GLN A 134 19.88 -14.12 4.10
CA GLN A 134 20.22 -15.33 3.34
C GLN A 134 21.72 -15.62 3.43
#